data_AF-A0A7V2X8H1-F1
#
_entry.id   AF-A0A7V2X8H1-F1
#
_cell.length_a   1.000
_cell.length_b   1.000
_cell.length_c   1.000
_cell.angle_alpha   90.00
_cell.angle_beta   90.00
_cell.angle_gamma   90.00
#
_symmetry.space_group_name_H-M   'P 1'
#
loop_
_entity.id
_entity.type
_entity.pdbx_description
1 polymer ?
#
loop_
_entity_poly.entity_id
_entity_poly.type
_entity_poly.pdbx_seq_one_letter_code
_entity_poly.pdbx_strand_id
1 'polypeptide(L)'
;MPQSKLLSVVAVLFFATAPGMNQGFCDGHFIPGGELAARIDLTHQRFDRILEPAFSDVFILQDVALDPATPRRFQEFSGDVSGRFLGALALTARGESDWQRLDRLVEKIIGFQRADGRFGNADLPFDAASVGRDQMALLWGNGRLLTGLMEYWDKRRNPEALASARRLGDFLLGVFEDCSSPAVVERLRGAAANGYICFTQLNEGLELLSRATGEEKYRHAARRMLSMMDPA
;
A
#
# COMPACT_ATOMS: atom_id res chain seq x y z
N MET A 1 -8.26 -76.74 -6.76
CA MET A 1 -9.36 -76.56 -5.78
C MET A 1 -8.87 -77.09 -4.44
N PRO A 2 -9.07 -76.42 -3.28
CA PRO A 2 -9.21 -75.00 -2.99
C PRO A 2 -8.09 -74.45 -2.07
N GLN A 3 -8.08 -73.13 -1.92
CA GLN A 3 -7.21 -72.31 -1.08
C GLN A 3 -7.64 -72.38 0.41
N SER A 4 -6.69 -72.27 1.34
CA SER A 4 -6.98 -71.84 2.72
C SER A 4 -6.14 -70.60 3.06
N LYS A 5 -6.76 -69.43 2.91
CA LYS A 5 -6.31 -68.16 3.48
C LYS A 5 -6.79 -68.11 4.93
N LEU A 6 -5.88 -67.99 5.89
CA LEU A 6 -6.23 -67.53 7.25
C LEU A 6 -6.22 -65.99 7.20
N LEU A 7 -7.40 -65.37 7.36
CA LEU A 7 -7.53 -63.94 7.58
C LEU A 7 -7.13 -63.62 9.02
N SER A 8 -6.08 -62.81 9.22
CA SER A 8 -5.93 -62.02 10.43
C SER A 8 -6.84 -60.80 10.32
N VAL A 9 -7.81 -60.70 11.24
CA VAL A 9 -8.67 -59.54 11.42
C VAL A 9 -7.81 -58.40 11.99
N VAL A 10 -7.55 -57.37 11.19
CA VAL A 10 -7.10 -56.07 11.69
C VAL A 10 -8.32 -55.16 11.73
N ALA A 11 -8.78 -54.85 12.93
CA ALA A 11 -9.80 -53.83 13.15
C ALA A 11 -9.22 -52.45 12.80
N VAL A 12 -9.59 -51.91 11.65
CA VAL A 12 -9.30 -50.52 11.29
C VAL A 12 -10.33 -49.63 11.98
N LEU A 13 -9.91 -48.97 13.05
CA LEU A 13 -10.63 -47.82 13.61
C LEU A 13 -10.52 -46.66 12.61
N PHE A 14 -11.61 -46.38 11.90
CA PHE A 14 -11.75 -45.13 11.16
C PHE A 14 -11.98 -43.99 12.16
N PHE A 15 -10.94 -43.23 12.47
CA PHE A 15 -11.13 -41.88 12.95
C PHE A 15 -11.54 -41.02 11.76
N ALA A 16 -12.80 -40.57 11.75
CA ALA A 16 -13.26 -39.52 10.87
C ALA A 16 -12.50 -38.23 11.23
N THR A 17 -11.51 -37.85 10.44
CA THR A 17 -10.92 -36.51 10.51
C THR A 17 -11.92 -35.53 9.92
N ALA A 18 -12.37 -34.58 10.74
CA ALA A 18 -13.20 -33.47 10.29
C ALA A 18 -12.53 -32.72 9.12
N PRO A 19 -13.30 -32.21 8.13
CA PRO A 19 -12.73 -31.44 7.03
C PRO A 19 -12.38 -30.05 7.56
N GLY A 20 -11.11 -29.86 7.88
CA GLY A 20 -10.56 -28.59 8.31
C GLY A 20 -9.17 -28.83 8.86
N MET A 21 -8.20 -28.05 8.40
CA MET A 21 -6.77 -28.16 8.73
C MET A 21 -5.95 -29.10 7.84
N ASN A 22 -5.96 -28.85 6.52
CA ASN A 22 -4.73 -29.01 5.75
C ASN A 22 -4.17 -27.60 5.50
N GLN A 23 -3.42 -27.08 6.48
CA GLN A 23 -2.54 -25.94 6.25
C GLN A 23 -1.34 -26.46 5.45
N GLY A 24 -1.44 -26.39 4.12
CA GLY A 24 -0.29 -26.57 3.25
C GLY A 24 0.59 -25.34 3.34
N PHE A 25 1.61 -25.39 4.20
CA PHE A 25 2.78 -24.53 4.06
C PHE A 25 3.58 -25.05 2.86
N CYS A 26 3.38 -24.44 1.69
CA CYS A 26 4.28 -24.58 0.56
C CYS A 26 4.80 -23.17 0.23
N ASP A 27 6.12 -23.03 0.19
CA ASP A 27 6.88 -21.84 -0.28
C ASP A 27 6.82 -20.56 0.57
N GLY A 28 6.57 -20.64 1.87
CA GLY A 28 6.65 -19.46 2.76
C GLY A 28 5.63 -18.36 2.44
N HIS A 29 4.64 -18.67 1.60
CA HIS A 29 3.55 -17.79 1.26
C HIS A 29 2.34 -18.11 2.15
N PHE A 30 1.78 -17.06 2.75
CA PHE A 30 0.55 -17.17 3.51
C PHE A 30 -0.62 -17.44 2.57
N ILE A 31 -1.25 -18.60 2.70
CA ILE A 31 -2.48 -18.94 1.97
C ILE A 31 -3.64 -18.77 2.95
N PRO A 32 -4.50 -17.73 2.79
CA PRO A 32 -5.65 -17.56 3.65
C PRO A 32 -6.64 -18.71 3.46
N GLY A 33 -7.17 -19.25 4.57
CA GLY A 33 -8.22 -20.26 4.57
C GLY A 33 -9.41 -19.87 5.45
N GLY A 34 -10.53 -20.58 5.31
CA GLY A 34 -11.73 -20.39 6.14
C GLY A 34 -12.33 -18.98 6.04
N GLU A 35 -12.77 -18.44 7.18
CA GLU A 35 -13.39 -17.11 7.26
C GLU A 35 -12.50 -15.99 6.70
N LEU A 36 -11.18 -16.06 6.90
CA LEU A 36 -10.27 -15.04 6.37
C LEU A 36 -10.23 -15.05 4.84
N ALA A 37 -10.20 -16.24 4.22
CA ALA A 37 -10.28 -16.35 2.77
C ALA A 37 -11.60 -15.77 2.26
N ALA A 38 -12.72 -16.08 2.91
CA ALA A 38 -14.03 -15.53 2.58
C ALA A 38 -14.07 -14.00 2.68
N ARG A 39 -13.40 -13.39 3.68
CA ARG A 39 -13.30 -11.92 3.82
C ARG A 39 -12.45 -11.28 2.74
N ILE A 40 -11.36 -11.92 2.34
CA ILE A 40 -10.52 -11.47 1.22
C ILE A 40 -11.31 -11.57 -0.10
N ASP A 41 -12.06 -12.65 -0.30
CA ASP A 41 -12.92 -12.80 -1.48
C ASP A 41 -14.01 -11.73 -1.55
N LEU A 42 -14.59 -11.30 -0.42
CA LEU A 42 -15.53 -10.17 -0.40
C LEU A 42 -14.88 -8.86 -0.87
N THR A 43 -13.61 -8.62 -0.52
CA THR A 43 -12.84 -7.49 -1.04
C THR A 43 -12.65 -7.59 -2.55
N HIS A 44 -12.29 -8.77 -3.07
CA HIS A 44 -12.17 -8.95 -4.52
C HIS A 44 -13.51 -8.79 -5.25
N GLN A 45 -14.61 -9.27 -4.69
CA GLN A 45 -15.94 -9.04 -5.24
C GLN A 45 -16.27 -7.54 -5.33
N ARG A 46 -15.80 -6.74 -4.36
CA ARG A 46 -15.93 -5.28 -4.40
C ARG A 46 -15.14 -4.63 -5.54
N PHE A 47 -14.00 -5.19 -5.90
CA PHE A 47 -13.17 -4.72 -7.03
C PHE A 47 -13.75 -5.12 -8.39
N ASP A 48 -14.31 -6.31 -8.50
CA ASP A 48 -14.65 -6.92 -9.78
C ASP A 48 -16.13 -6.75 -10.17
N ARG A 49 -17.04 -6.80 -9.18
CA ARG A 49 -18.49 -6.92 -9.44
C ARG A 49 -19.28 -5.65 -9.17
N ILE A 50 -18.78 -4.78 -8.29
CA ILE A 50 -19.49 -3.55 -7.93
C ILE A 50 -19.11 -2.45 -8.91
N LEU A 51 -20.09 -2.04 -9.72
CA LEU A 51 -19.89 -1.07 -10.79
C LEU A 51 -20.01 0.39 -10.33
N GLU A 52 -20.63 0.65 -9.18
CA GLU A 52 -20.78 2.02 -8.66
C GLU A 52 -20.60 2.11 -7.12
N PRO A 53 -19.63 2.90 -6.64
CA PRO A 53 -18.48 3.41 -7.39
C PRO A 53 -17.55 2.25 -7.79
N ALA A 54 -17.20 2.11 -9.08
CA ALA A 54 -16.22 1.12 -9.54
C ALA A 54 -14.79 1.55 -9.19
N PHE A 55 -13.96 0.59 -8.81
CA PHE A 55 -12.50 0.76 -8.80
C PHE A 55 -11.97 0.64 -10.23
N SER A 56 -12.42 1.47 -11.17
CA SER A 56 -11.93 1.43 -12.56
C SER A 56 -10.51 1.98 -12.66
N ASP A 57 -9.79 1.68 -13.75
CA ASP A 57 -8.49 2.31 -14.02
C ASP A 57 -8.62 3.85 -14.02
N VAL A 58 -9.71 4.40 -14.58
CA VAL A 58 -9.96 5.86 -14.58
C VAL A 58 -10.06 6.38 -13.15
N PHE A 59 -10.83 5.71 -12.28
CA PHE A 59 -11.00 6.14 -10.89
C PHE A 59 -9.68 6.07 -10.10
N ILE A 60 -8.91 4.99 -10.28
CA ILE A 60 -7.60 4.83 -9.61
C ILE A 60 -6.59 5.85 -10.12
N LEU A 61 -6.49 6.07 -11.44
CA LEU A 61 -5.52 6.98 -12.02
C LEU A 61 -5.83 8.45 -11.74
N GLN A 62 -7.11 8.80 -11.59
CA GLN A 62 -7.51 10.15 -11.21
C GLN A 62 -6.96 10.57 -9.83
N ASP A 63 -6.56 9.61 -9.00
CA ASP A 63 -5.86 9.85 -7.74
C ASP A 63 -4.53 10.60 -7.90
N VAL A 64 -3.87 10.47 -9.05
CA VAL A 64 -2.58 11.13 -9.33
C VAL A 64 -2.59 12.00 -10.57
N ALA A 65 -3.51 11.76 -11.52
CA ALA A 65 -3.62 12.51 -12.76
C ALA A 65 -4.19 13.93 -12.54
N LEU A 66 -5.17 14.07 -11.65
CA LEU A 66 -5.89 15.31 -11.37
C LEU A 66 -6.50 15.96 -12.63
N ASP A 67 -7.04 15.15 -13.55
CA ASP A 67 -7.71 15.65 -14.75
C ASP A 67 -8.96 16.47 -14.36
N PRO A 68 -9.02 17.78 -14.71
CA PRO A 68 -10.16 18.63 -14.39
C PRO A 68 -11.45 18.19 -15.08
N ALA A 69 -11.39 17.40 -16.16
CA ALA A 69 -12.56 16.85 -16.83
C ALA A 69 -13.24 15.71 -16.03
N THR A 70 -12.53 15.09 -15.09
CA THR A 70 -13.04 13.94 -14.31
C THR A 70 -12.79 14.10 -12.80
N PRO A 71 -13.29 15.18 -12.16
CA PRO A 71 -12.98 15.45 -10.77
C PRO A 71 -13.53 14.36 -9.85
N ARG A 72 -12.73 13.95 -8.86
CA ARG A 72 -13.16 13.10 -7.74
C ARG A 72 -13.15 13.88 -6.43
N ARG A 73 -13.89 13.39 -5.43
CA ARG A 73 -13.76 13.88 -4.04
C ARG A 73 -12.39 13.49 -3.49
N PHE A 74 -11.83 14.32 -2.60
CA PHE A 74 -10.59 14.07 -1.87
C PHE A 74 -9.32 14.01 -2.76
N GLN A 75 -9.26 14.84 -3.81
CA GLN A 75 -8.10 14.91 -4.74
C GLN A 75 -6.83 15.44 -4.08
N GLU A 76 -6.99 16.22 -3.01
CA GLU A 76 -5.91 16.73 -2.17
C GLU A 76 -5.10 15.59 -1.51
N PHE A 77 -5.68 14.40 -1.33
CA PHE A 77 -5.01 13.20 -0.84
C PHE A 77 -4.39 12.37 -1.98
N SER A 78 -3.74 13.03 -2.93
CA SER A 78 -3.19 12.37 -4.13
C SER A 78 -2.24 11.23 -3.76
N GLY A 79 -2.61 10.00 -4.13
CA GLY A 79 -1.85 8.78 -3.82
C GLY A 79 -2.49 7.87 -2.76
N ASP A 80 -3.52 8.31 -2.02
CA ASP A 80 -4.14 7.49 -0.98
C ASP A 80 -4.89 6.27 -1.55
N VAL A 81 -5.76 6.51 -2.53
CA VAL A 81 -6.58 5.43 -3.13
C VAL A 81 -5.72 4.51 -3.97
N SER A 82 -4.86 5.07 -4.82
CA SER A 82 -3.97 4.33 -5.69
C SER A 82 -2.96 3.52 -4.87
N GLY A 83 -2.32 4.11 -3.86
CA GLY A 83 -1.39 3.41 -2.97
C GLY A 83 -2.03 2.21 -2.27
N ARG A 84 -3.20 2.40 -1.65
CA ARG A 84 -3.93 1.30 -0.99
C ARG A 84 -4.38 0.23 -1.97
N PHE A 85 -4.80 0.61 -3.17
CA PHE A 85 -5.23 -0.34 -4.19
C PHE A 85 -4.06 -1.19 -4.69
N LEU A 86 -2.91 -0.57 -4.95
CA LEU A 86 -1.68 -1.28 -5.31
C LEU A 86 -1.27 -2.27 -4.22
N GLY A 87 -1.23 -1.80 -2.96
CA GLY A 87 -0.87 -2.64 -1.82
C GLY A 87 -1.80 -3.83 -1.60
N ALA A 88 -3.11 -3.58 -1.64
CA ALA A 88 -4.12 -4.61 -1.51
C ALA A 88 -3.97 -5.69 -2.59
N LEU A 89 -3.90 -5.31 -3.86
CA LEU A 89 -3.72 -6.29 -4.93
C LEU A 89 -2.34 -6.97 -4.90
N ALA A 90 -1.26 -6.26 -4.54
CA ALA A 90 0.06 -6.87 -4.45
C ALA A 90 0.11 -7.97 -3.38
N LEU A 91 -0.68 -7.81 -2.31
CA LEU A 91 -0.80 -8.81 -1.25
C LEU A 91 -1.78 -9.94 -1.60
N THR A 92 -2.87 -9.66 -2.31
CA THR A 92 -3.98 -10.61 -2.50
C THR A 92 -4.22 -11.07 -3.94
N ALA A 93 -3.31 -10.77 -4.88
CA ALA A 93 -3.45 -11.17 -6.28
C ALA A 93 -3.79 -12.67 -6.42
N ARG A 94 -4.84 -12.98 -7.18
CA ARG A 94 -5.36 -14.35 -7.36
C ARG A 94 -4.76 -15.05 -8.58
N GLY A 95 -3.99 -14.33 -9.40
CA GLY A 95 -3.38 -14.86 -10.61
C GLY A 95 -2.97 -13.75 -11.58
N GLU A 96 -2.61 -14.17 -12.79
CA GLU A 96 -1.98 -13.31 -13.80
C GLU A 96 -2.85 -12.11 -14.21
N SER A 97 -4.18 -12.23 -14.22
CA SER A 97 -5.06 -11.10 -14.56
C SER A 97 -4.96 -9.94 -13.56
N ASP A 98 -4.86 -10.25 -12.26
CA ASP A 98 -4.69 -9.23 -11.22
C ASP A 98 -3.29 -8.57 -11.37
N TRP A 99 -2.28 -9.36 -11.73
CA TRP A 99 -0.91 -8.88 -11.97
C TRP A 99 -0.79 -8.00 -13.21
N GLN A 100 -1.40 -8.36 -14.34
CA GLN A 100 -1.43 -7.53 -15.54
C GLN A 100 -2.13 -6.19 -15.30
N ARG A 101 -3.18 -6.20 -14.47
CA ARG A 101 -3.86 -4.98 -14.06
C ARG A 101 -2.95 -4.10 -13.19
N LEU A 102 -2.28 -4.69 -12.21
CA LEU A 102 -1.31 -4.00 -11.36
C LEU A 102 -0.18 -3.37 -12.18
N ASP A 103 0.45 -4.13 -13.08
CA ASP A 103 1.56 -3.65 -13.91
C ASP A 103 1.17 -2.42 -14.71
N ARG A 104 0.03 -2.51 -15.40
CA ARG A 104 -0.50 -1.43 -16.23
C ARG A 104 -0.88 -0.21 -15.40
N LEU A 105 -1.40 -0.40 -14.18
CA LEU A 105 -1.68 0.71 -13.27
C LEU A 105 -0.40 1.36 -12.78
N VAL A 106 0.60 0.57 -12.35
CA VAL A 106 1.88 1.10 -11.87
C VAL A 106 2.59 1.88 -12.98
N GLU A 107 2.69 1.32 -14.19
CA GLU A 107 3.27 2.00 -15.37
C GLU A 107 2.63 3.38 -15.59
N LYS A 108 1.30 3.46 -15.59
CA LYS A 108 0.58 4.72 -15.77
C LYS A 108 0.76 5.66 -14.58
N ILE A 109 0.67 5.16 -13.35
CA ILE A 109 0.81 5.95 -12.13
C ILE A 109 2.18 6.63 -12.11
N ILE A 110 3.28 5.89 -12.31
CA ILE A 110 4.63 6.46 -12.25
C ILE A 110 4.87 7.51 -13.36
N GLY A 111 4.13 7.42 -14.48
CA GLY A 111 4.13 8.43 -15.53
C GLY A 111 3.54 9.80 -15.10
N PHE A 112 2.77 9.86 -14.02
CA PHE A 112 2.24 11.10 -13.46
C PHE A 112 3.15 11.75 -12.40
N GLN A 113 4.30 11.14 -12.09
CA GLN A 113 5.22 11.68 -11.10
C GLN A 113 5.77 13.05 -11.55
N ARG A 114 5.78 14.02 -10.64
CA ARG A 114 6.28 15.37 -10.90
C ARG A 114 7.81 15.38 -10.89
N ALA A 115 8.39 16.46 -11.43
CA ALA A 115 9.83 16.63 -11.56
C ALA A 115 10.57 16.59 -10.22
N ASP A 116 9.95 17.04 -9.15
CA ASP A 116 10.50 17.02 -7.80
C ASP A 116 10.24 15.71 -7.03
N GLY A 117 9.56 14.74 -7.66
CA GLY A 117 9.30 13.41 -7.12
C GLY A 117 7.92 13.19 -6.51
N ARG A 118 7.13 14.24 -6.27
CA ARG A 118 5.78 14.10 -5.70
C ARG A 118 4.75 13.61 -6.72
N PHE A 119 3.59 13.20 -6.22
CA PHE A 119 2.36 13.00 -7.01
C PHE A 119 1.28 14.02 -6.61
N GLY A 120 0.43 14.39 -7.56
CA GLY A 120 -0.66 15.34 -7.33
C GLY A 120 -0.30 16.78 -7.67
N ASN A 121 -0.73 17.72 -6.82
CA ASN A 121 -0.62 19.16 -7.06
C ASN A 121 0.83 19.65 -6.96
N ALA A 122 1.40 20.07 -8.10
CA ALA A 122 2.76 20.58 -8.20
C ALA A 122 2.91 22.02 -7.66
N ASP A 123 1.80 22.77 -7.57
CA ASP A 123 1.80 24.18 -7.19
C ASP A 123 1.80 24.38 -5.67
N LEU A 124 1.72 23.30 -4.87
CA LEU A 124 1.79 23.41 -3.41
C LEU A 124 3.23 23.70 -2.94
N PRO A 125 3.48 24.85 -2.30
CA PRO A 125 4.77 25.12 -1.67
C PRO A 125 4.91 24.32 -0.36
N PHE A 126 6.16 23.95 -0.04
CA PHE A 126 6.52 23.16 1.14
C PHE A 126 7.46 23.88 2.11
N ASP A 127 7.56 25.22 2.04
CA ASP A 127 8.26 26.00 3.06
C ASP A 127 7.45 26.10 4.37
N ALA A 128 8.14 26.30 5.50
CA ALA A 128 7.50 26.35 6.83
C ALA A 128 6.38 27.41 6.98
N ALA A 129 6.40 28.49 6.19
CA ALA A 129 5.34 29.51 6.24
C ALA A 129 4.06 29.02 5.53
N SER A 130 4.22 28.20 4.49
CA SER A 130 3.11 27.73 3.67
C SER A 130 2.50 26.39 4.12
N VAL A 131 3.25 25.54 4.83
CA VAL A 131 2.75 24.22 5.23
C VAL A 131 1.47 24.32 6.09
N GLY A 132 0.40 23.73 5.57
CA GLY A 132 -0.92 23.68 6.17
C GLY A 132 -1.67 22.39 5.80
N ARG A 133 -3.01 22.45 5.81
CA ARG A 133 -3.86 21.27 5.62
C ARG A 133 -3.67 20.60 4.24
N ASP A 134 -3.50 21.39 3.19
CA ASP A 134 -3.40 20.86 1.82
C ASP A 134 -2.07 20.11 1.61
N GLN A 135 -0.97 20.65 2.15
CA GLN A 135 0.31 19.95 2.17
C GLN A 135 0.22 18.66 2.97
N MET A 136 -0.41 18.69 4.15
CA MET A 136 -0.61 17.50 4.96
C MET A 136 -1.45 16.45 4.22
N ALA A 137 -2.53 16.83 3.56
CA ALA A 137 -3.32 15.90 2.74
C ALA A 137 -2.49 15.29 1.61
N LEU A 138 -1.68 16.09 0.91
CA LEU A 138 -0.80 15.58 -0.14
C LEU A 138 0.22 14.59 0.41
N LEU A 139 0.83 14.88 1.57
CA LEU A 139 1.80 14.00 2.23
C LEU A 139 1.16 12.69 2.70
N TRP A 140 -0.09 12.72 3.17
CA TRP A 140 -0.84 11.50 3.49
C TRP A 140 -0.94 10.60 2.26
N GLY A 141 -1.43 11.14 1.14
CA GLY A 141 -1.60 10.38 -0.09
C GLY A 141 -0.28 9.86 -0.66
N ASN A 142 0.74 10.72 -0.71
CA ASN A 142 2.07 10.34 -1.18
C ASN A 142 2.72 9.28 -0.28
N GLY A 143 2.54 9.35 1.04
CA GLY A 143 3.00 8.30 1.96
C GLY A 143 2.37 6.94 1.67
N ARG A 144 1.06 6.91 1.46
CA ARG A 144 0.33 5.68 1.09
C ARG A 144 0.74 5.14 -0.26
N LEU A 145 0.97 6.01 -1.23
CA LEU A 145 1.47 5.61 -2.55
C LEU A 145 2.89 5.04 -2.47
N LEU A 146 3.77 5.63 -1.66
CA LEU A 146 5.12 5.08 -1.44
C LEU A 146 5.04 3.64 -0.91
N THR A 147 4.22 3.38 0.11
CA THR A 147 4.01 2.01 0.62
C THR A 147 3.50 1.07 -0.47
N GLY A 148 2.46 1.46 -1.22
CA GLY A 148 1.90 0.62 -2.29
C GLY A 148 2.89 0.32 -3.42
N LEU A 149 3.74 1.28 -3.80
CA LEU A 149 4.83 1.08 -4.77
C LEU A 149 5.87 0.08 -4.24
N MET A 150 6.21 0.16 -2.95
CA MET A 150 7.17 -0.75 -2.32
C MET A 150 6.61 -2.17 -2.18
N GLU A 151 5.32 -2.32 -1.84
CA GLU A 151 4.64 -3.61 -1.79
C GLU A 151 4.56 -4.28 -3.17
N TYR A 152 4.25 -3.50 -4.22
CA TYR A 152 4.32 -3.97 -5.59
C TYR A 152 5.75 -4.37 -5.99
N TRP A 153 6.75 -3.54 -5.67
CA TRP A 153 8.15 -3.84 -5.98
C TRP A 153 8.64 -5.12 -5.29
N ASP A 154 8.23 -5.39 -4.06
CA ASP A 154 8.62 -6.62 -3.35
C ASP A 154 8.23 -7.88 -4.13
N LYS A 155 7.07 -7.86 -4.81
CA LYS A 155 6.56 -8.98 -5.60
C LYS A 155 7.07 -9.01 -7.04
N ARG A 156 7.17 -7.85 -7.69
CA ARG A 156 7.47 -7.76 -9.14
C ARG A 156 8.89 -7.36 -9.48
N ARG A 157 9.65 -6.84 -8.51
CA ARG A 157 11.03 -6.34 -8.67
C ARG A 157 11.20 -5.40 -9.87
N ASN A 158 10.15 -4.65 -10.21
CA ASN A 158 10.15 -3.72 -11.33
C ASN A 158 11.08 -2.52 -11.02
N PRO A 159 12.15 -2.29 -11.80
CA PRO A 159 13.14 -1.26 -11.49
C PRO A 159 12.60 0.16 -11.64
N GLU A 160 11.64 0.40 -12.52
CA GLU A 160 11.03 1.72 -12.71
C GLU A 160 10.14 2.11 -11.53
N ALA A 161 9.40 1.15 -10.97
CA ALA A 161 8.65 1.34 -9.74
C ALA A 161 9.57 1.69 -8.57
N LEU A 162 10.71 1.00 -8.42
CA LEU A 162 11.70 1.34 -7.40
C LEU A 162 12.30 2.72 -7.62
N ALA A 163 12.64 3.07 -8.87
CA ALA A 163 13.18 4.39 -9.19
C ALA A 163 12.17 5.51 -8.88
N SER A 164 10.89 5.29 -9.18
CA SER A 164 9.79 6.19 -8.83
C SER A 164 9.64 6.33 -7.31
N ALA A 165 9.64 5.21 -6.58
CA ALA A 165 9.59 5.19 -5.12
C ALA A 165 10.78 5.93 -4.49
N ARG A 166 11.99 5.80 -5.05
CA ARG A 166 13.18 6.56 -4.62
C ARG A 166 13.01 8.07 -4.78
N ARG A 167 12.54 8.53 -5.94
CA ARG A 167 12.26 9.96 -6.19
C ARG A 167 11.19 10.50 -5.23
N LEU A 168 10.16 9.70 -4.97
CA LEU A 168 9.14 10.05 -4.00
C LEU A 168 9.69 10.11 -2.58
N GLY A 169 10.51 9.14 -2.17
CA GLY A 169 11.23 9.18 -0.89
C GLY A 169 12.11 10.42 -0.77
N ASP A 170 12.87 10.76 -1.81
CA ASP A 170 13.75 11.93 -1.83
C ASP A 170 12.96 13.25 -1.71
N PHE A 171 11.79 13.35 -2.35
CA PHE A 171 10.86 14.46 -2.15
C PHE A 171 10.44 14.59 -0.67
N LEU A 172 9.99 13.48 -0.07
CA LEU A 172 9.51 13.46 1.31
C LEU A 172 10.61 13.85 2.31
N LEU A 173 11.85 13.45 2.04
CA LEU A 173 13.02 13.85 2.82
C LEU A 173 13.31 15.35 2.64
N GLY A 174 13.19 15.86 1.41
CA GLY A 174 13.44 17.27 1.08
C GLY A 174 12.50 18.24 1.80
N VAL A 175 11.25 17.85 2.04
CA VAL A 175 10.25 18.69 2.72
C VAL A 175 10.20 18.47 4.24
N PHE A 176 11.04 17.58 4.77
CA PHE A 176 10.91 17.09 6.15
C PHE A 176 11.09 18.20 7.19
N GLU A 177 12.16 19.00 7.07
CA GLU A 177 12.48 20.02 8.08
C GLU A 177 11.40 21.09 8.18
N ASP A 178 10.92 21.59 7.03
CA ASP A 178 9.86 22.59 7.00
C ASP A 178 8.56 22.05 7.62
N CYS A 179 8.19 20.82 7.24
CA CYS A 179 6.97 20.17 7.75
C CYS A 179 7.03 19.81 9.23
N SER A 180 8.22 19.57 9.78
CA SER A 180 8.42 19.16 11.18
C SER A 180 8.89 20.31 12.09
N SER A 181 8.95 21.54 11.59
CA SER A 181 9.32 22.69 12.40
C SER A 181 8.34 22.91 13.57
N PRO A 182 8.81 23.37 14.75
CA PRO A 182 7.95 23.58 15.91
C PRO A 182 6.73 24.48 15.63
N ALA A 183 6.92 25.50 14.77
CA ALA A 183 5.84 26.40 14.38
C ALA A 183 4.76 25.71 13.53
N VAL A 184 5.16 24.79 12.63
CA VAL A 184 4.22 24.00 11.82
C VAL A 184 3.50 22.96 12.67
N VAL A 185 4.23 22.25 13.54
CA VAL A 185 3.65 21.29 14.49
C VAL A 185 2.58 21.96 15.34
N GLU A 186 2.87 23.13 15.90
CA GLU A 186 1.92 23.87 16.73
C GLU A 186 0.73 24.37 15.90
N ARG A 187 0.96 24.89 14.69
CA ARG A 187 -0.10 25.34 13.78
C ARG A 187 -1.09 24.23 13.42
N LEU A 188 -0.60 22.99 13.31
CA LEU A 188 -1.39 21.81 12.94
C LEU A 188 -1.94 21.04 14.15
N ARG A 189 -1.65 21.49 15.36
CA ARG A 189 -2.20 20.91 16.58
C ARG A 189 -3.73 20.97 16.55
N GLY A 190 -4.39 19.84 16.79
CA GLY A 190 -5.86 19.75 16.79
C GLY A 190 -6.52 19.76 15.41
N ALA A 191 -5.77 19.78 14.30
CA ALA A 191 -6.33 19.75 12.94
C ALA A 191 -6.87 18.36 12.49
N ALA A 192 -6.97 17.41 13.42
CA ALA A 192 -7.53 16.06 13.23
C ALA A 192 -6.96 15.35 11.98
N ALA A 193 -7.82 14.89 11.06
CA ALA A 193 -7.46 14.17 9.84
C ALA A 193 -6.60 14.98 8.85
N ASN A 194 -6.45 16.30 9.07
CA ASN A 194 -5.58 17.17 8.27
C ASN A 194 -4.39 17.72 9.09
N GLY A 195 -4.14 17.14 10.26
CA GLY A 195 -3.06 17.53 11.16
C GLY A 195 -1.79 16.73 10.95
N TYR A 196 -0.92 16.79 11.95
CA TYR A 196 0.40 16.17 11.92
C TYR A 196 0.38 14.64 11.71
N ILE A 197 -0.76 13.98 11.95
CA ILE A 197 -0.96 12.56 11.66
C ILE A 197 -0.75 12.21 10.18
N CYS A 198 -0.92 13.16 9.26
CA CYS A 198 -0.62 12.92 7.85
C CYS A 198 0.86 12.74 7.58
N PHE A 199 1.68 13.44 8.34
CA PHE A 199 3.13 13.35 8.25
C PHE A 199 3.65 11.98 8.70
N THR A 200 2.95 11.30 9.60
CA THR A 200 3.40 9.99 10.12
C THR A 200 3.21 8.84 9.15
N GLN A 201 2.39 9.00 8.10
CA GLN A 201 2.13 7.97 7.09
C GLN A 201 3.37 7.63 6.24
N LEU A 202 4.41 8.47 6.30
CA LEU A 202 5.63 8.30 5.52
C LEU A 202 6.52 7.17 6.06
N ASN A 203 6.39 6.81 7.35
CA ASN A 203 7.30 5.91 8.05
C ASN A 203 7.45 4.52 7.42
N GLU A 204 6.33 3.87 7.12
CA GLU A 204 6.32 2.50 6.60
C GLU A 204 6.99 2.44 5.22
N GLY A 205 6.56 3.30 4.30
CA GLY A 205 7.13 3.37 2.95
C GLY A 205 8.63 3.69 2.95
N LEU A 206 9.07 4.61 3.81
CA LEU A 206 10.49 4.97 3.95
C LEU A 206 11.33 3.82 4.51
N GLU A 207 10.83 3.07 5.49
CA GLU A 207 11.54 1.91 6.02
C GLU A 207 11.60 0.77 4.99
N LEU A 208 10.51 0.51 4.24
CA LEU A 208 10.51 -0.45 3.14
C LEU A 208 11.51 -0.06 2.05
N LEU A 209 11.55 1.23 1.68
CA LEU A 209 12.50 1.76 0.71
C LEU A 209 13.95 1.62 1.19
N SER A 210 14.23 1.90 2.46
CA SER A 210 15.56 1.71 3.05
C SER A 210 16.02 0.25 2.96
N ARG A 211 15.14 -0.71 3.27
CA ARG A 211 15.46 -2.15 3.14
C ARG A 211 15.71 -2.56 1.70
N ALA A 212 14.94 -2.00 0.77
CA ALA A 212 15.04 -2.30 -0.65
C ALA A 212 16.34 -1.78 -1.28
N THR A 213 16.80 -0.58 -0.89
CA THR A 213 17.94 0.09 -1.51
C THR A 213 19.23 0.04 -0.70
N GLY A 214 19.15 -0.25 0.59
CA GLY A 214 20.27 -0.13 1.53
C GLY A 214 20.61 1.30 1.91
N GLU A 215 19.81 2.30 1.50
CA GLU A 215 20.08 3.70 1.84
C GLU A 215 19.50 4.05 3.21
N GLU A 216 20.40 4.29 4.16
CA GLU A 216 20.04 4.60 5.55
C GLU A 216 19.34 5.95 5.73
N LYS A 217 19.44 6.89 4.76
CA LYS A 217 18.75 8.19 4.83
C LYS A 217 17.24 8.05 5.03
N TYR A 218 16.63 7.04 4.40
CA TYR A 218 15.19 6.82 4.49
C TYR A 218 14.79 6.28 5.88
N ARG A 219 15.51 5.29 6.40
CA ARG A 219 15.32 4.78 7.77
C ARG A 219 15.56 5.86 8.82
N HIS A 220 16.57 6.71 8.63
CA HIS A 220 16.85 7.81 9.54
C HIS A 220 15.66 8.79 9.61
N ALA A 221 15.11 9.19 8.46
CA ALA A 221 13.92 10.03 8.41
C ALA A 221 12.71 9.38 9.11
N ALA A 222 12.45 8.09 8.84
CA ALA A 222 11.36 7.35 9.49
C ALA A 222 11.50 7.31 11.02
N ARG A 223 12.72 7.13 11.53
CA ARG A 223 12.99 7.15 12.98
C ARG A 223 12.74 8.51 13.61
N ARG A 224 13.06 9.61 12.92
CA ARG A 224 12.85 10.97 13.44
C ARG A 224 11.38 11.29 13.67
N MET A 225 10.47 10.70 12.88
CA MET A 225 9.03 10.90 13.07
C MET A 225 8.51 10.24 14.35
N LEU A 226 9.14 9.16 14.83
CA LEU A 226 8.70 8.46 16.05
C LEU A 226 8.76 9.38 17.27
N SER A 227 9.79 10.22 17.39
CA SER A 227 9.90 11.18 18.50
C SER A 227 8.87 12.33 18.44
N MET A 228 8.13 12.45 17.34
CA MET A 228 7.15 13.51 17.11
C MET A 228 5.71 13.01 17.27
N MET A 229 5.52 11.71 17.47
CA MET A 229 4.22 11.14 17.82
C MET A 229 4.01 11.31 19.32
N ASP A 230 2.93 11.98 19.73
CA ASP A 230 2.50 11.94 21.13
C ASP A 230 2.28 10.46 21.53
N PRO A 231 2.71 10.04 22.73
CA PRO A 231 2.35 8.72 23.23
C PRO A 231 0.81 8.61 23.27
N ALA A 232 0.31 7.55 22.63
CA ALA A 232 -1.11 7.24 22.53
C ALA A 232 -1.76 7.02 23.91
#